data_AF-A0A2V7RI76-F1
#
_entry.id   AF-A0A2V7RI76-F1
#
_cell.length_a   1.000
_cell.length_b   1.000
_cell.length_c   1.000
_cell.angle_alpha   90.00
_cell.angle_beta   90.00
_cell.angle_gamma   90.00
#
_symmetry.space_group_name_H-M   'P 1'
#
loop_
_entity.id
_entity.type
_entity.pdbx_description
1 polymer ?
#
loop_
_entity_poly.entity_id
_entity_poly.type
_entity_poly.pdbx_seq_one_letter_code
_entity_poly.pdbx_strand_id
1 'polypeptide(L)'
;NFVYVHLNRVIRERDLDVIYVTGPGHGGPGLVANTYLEGTYSELYPSIGQNADGLRRLFKQFSFPGGIPSHTAPETPGSINEGGELGYSLAHAYGAAFDNPDLLVACVIGDGEAETGALAASWHSNKFLAPARDGAVLPILHLNGYKIANPTVLGRMDDDELSQLLTGYGYTPYFVEGREPAALHQLMAATLDEVVDEIHAIQHDARARRSTGRPVWPLIVLRTPKGWTGPKEVDGKPVEDTWRAHQVPLSELATKPEHLRQLEEWMRSYRPEELFDAEGKLVTELADLAPRGARRMGANPHANGGLLLRDLALPDFRDYALPIAAPGARAAESTRVLGTFLRDVFALNETAQNFRLFGPDETESNRLTAVYEATDKVFLERILPTDEHLSPNGRVMEILSEQICQGWLEGYLLTGRHGLFSCYEAFIHVIDSMFNQHAKWLKSSRNIPWRRPIASLNYLLTSHVWRQDHNGFSHQDPGFIDHVVNKKADIVRVYLPPDANTLLSVADHCLRTRNYVNVIVAGKHPSPQWLDMPAA
;
A
#
# COMPACT_ATOMS: atom_id res chain seq x y z
N ASN A 1 1.87 -8.00 16.79
CA ASN A 1 2.13 -7.75 18.22
C ASN A 1 3.58 -7.39 18.47
N PHE A 2 4.52 -8.35 18.41
CA PHE A 2 5.94 -8.08 18.70
C PHE A 2 6.52 -6.86 17.95
N VAL A 3 6.39 -6.85 16.61
CA VAL A 3 6.84 -5.72 15.78
C VAL A 3 6.15 -4.41 16.16
N TYR A 4 4.83 -4.42 16.37
CA TYR A 4 4.05 -3.21 16.68
C TYR A 4 4.50 -2.56 17.99
N VAL A 5 4.73 -3.34 19.04
CA VAL A 5 5.21 -2.83 20.35
C VAL A 5 6.61 -2.21 20.22
N HIS A 6 7.49 -2.82 19.44
CA HIS A 6 8.84 -2.30 19.20
C HIS A 6 8.85 -1.04 18.34
N LEU A 7 7.93 -0.94 17.37
CA LEU A 7 7.70 0.31 16.63
C LEU A 7 7.15 1.39 17.57
N ASN A 8 6.19 1.07 18.44
CA ASN A 8 5.71 2.01 19.47
C ASN A 8 6.85 2.54 20.36
N ARG A 9 7.79 1.68 20.76
CA ARG A 9 8.99 2.08 21.53
C ARG A 9 9.80 3.14 20.78
N VAL A 10 10.23 2.84 19.55
CA VAL A 10 11.12 3.74 18.81
C VAL A 10 10.40 5.02 18.38
N ILE A 11 9.09 4.98 18.11
CA ILE A 11 8.26 6.17 17.89
C ILE A 11 8.31 7.09 19.12
N ARG A 12 8.13 6.54 20.33
CA ARG A 12 8.14 7.34 21.56
C ARG A 12 9.50 7.95 21.86
N GLU A 13 10.57 7.19 21.64
CA GLU A 13 11.92 7.65 21.96
C GLU A 13 12.43 8.71 20.97
N ARG A 14 12.00 8.63 19.71
CA ARG A 14 12.56 9.45 18.62
C ARG A 14 11.55 10.38 17.94
N ASP A 15 10.31 10.45 18.43
CA ASP A 15 9.18 11.21 17.85
C ASP A 15 8.96 10.93 16.34
N LEU A 16 9.04 9.66 15.95
CA LEU A 16 8.92 9.28 14.54
C LEU A 16 7.48 9.34 14.02
N ASP A 17 7.34 9.75 12.76
CA ASP A 17 6.09 9.59 12.01
C ASP A 17 6.06 8.21 11.35
N VAL A 18 5.29 7.27 11.90
CA VAL A 18 5.28 5.87 11.45
C VAL A 18 3.87 5.41 11.13
N ILE A 19 3.72 4.72 10.00
CA ILE A 19 2.55 3.88 9.70
C ILE A 19 2.96 2.42 9.52
N TYR A 20 2.01 1.52 9.74
CA TYR A 20 2.20 0.08 9.64
C TYR A 20 1.44 -0.49 8.45
N VAL A 21 2.16 -1.09 7.50
CA VAL A 21 1.57 -1.84 6.38
C VAL A 21 1.63 -3.33 6.69
N THR A 22 0.46 -3.97 6.74
CA THR A 22 0.32 -5.39 7.09
C THR A 22 0.18 -6.24 5.84
N GLY A 23 1.26 -6.90 5.43
CA GLY A 23 1.25 -7.94 4.40
C GLY A 23 0.43 -9.17 4.78
N PRO A 24 0.74 -9.88 5.89
CA PRO A 24 -0.08 -10.98 6.39
C PRO A 24 -1.35 -10.45 7.09
N GLY A 25 -2.25 -9.85 6.31
CA GLY A 25 -3.44 -9.15 6.79
C GLY A 25 -4.45 -10.03 7.53
N HIS A 26 -4.41 -11.35 7.31
CA HIS A 26 -5.14 -12.35 8.11
C HIS A 26 -4.77 -12.33 9.61
N GLY A 27 -3.67 -11.67 9.98
CA GLY A 27 -3.31 -11.32 11.37
C GLY A 27 -4.08 -10.15 11.97
N GLY A 28 -5.29 -9.83 11.45
CA GLY A 28 -6.15 -8.73 11.91
C GLY A 28 -6.32 -8.58 13.44
N PRO A 29 -6.49 -9.67 14.22
CA PRO A 29 -6.55 -9.58 15.69
C PRO A 29 -5.39 -8.80 16.31
N GLY A 30 -4.18 -8.93 15.76
CA GLY A 30 -3.01 -8.24 16.28
C GLY A 30 -3.17 -6.73 16.16
N LEU A 31 -3.56 -6.22 15.00
CA LEU A 31 -3.70 -4.78 14.77
C LEU A 31 -4.91 -4.21 15.51
N VAL A 32 -6.04 -4.93 15.54
CA VAL A 32 -7.22 -4.56 16.33
C VAL A 32 -6.87 -4.48 17.82
N ALA A 33 -6.15 -5.46 18.36
CA ALA A 33 -5.72 -5.44 19.76
C ALA A 33 -4.79 -4.25 20.03
N ASN A 34 -3.77 -4.02 19.20
CA ASN A 34 -2.84 -2.90 19.42
C ASN A 34 -3.55 -1.54 19.36
N THR A 35 -4.43 -1.32 18.38
CA THR A 35 -5.19 -0.06 18.26
C THR A 35 -6.20 0.13 19.40
N TYR A 36 -6.70 -0.95 20.00
CA TYR A 36 -7.50 -0.90 21.23
C TYR A 36 -6.65 -0.53 22.45
N LEU A 37 -5.49 -1.16 22.61
CA LEU A 37 -4.60 -0.94 23.75
C LEU A 37 -4.03 0.49 23.77
N GLU A 38 -3.71 1.07 22.61
CA GLU A 38 -3.27 2.48 22.51
C GLU A 38 -4.43 3.51 22.53
N GLY A 39 -5.69 3.04 22.62
CA GLY A 39 -6.89 3.87 22.78
C GLY A 39 -7.58 4.32 21.49
N THR A 40 -6.90 4.31 20.35
CA THR A 40 -7.44 4.77 19.05
C THR A 40 -8.75 4.06 18.69
N TYR A 41 -8.84 2.75 18.93
CA TYR A 41 -10.04 1.98 18.59
C TYR A 41 -11.27 2.49 19.37
N SER A 42 -11.12 2.77 20.66
CA SER A 42 -12.20 3.29 21.51
C SER A 42 -12.58 4.74 21.18
N GLU A 43 -11.63 5.55 20.70
CA GLU A 43 -11.90 6.91 20.21
C GLU A 43 -12.82 6.91 18.97
N LEU A 44 -12.60 5.95 18.06
CA LEU A 44 -13.35 5.83 16.80
C LEU A 44 -14.61 4.96 16.92
N TYR A 45 -14.62 4.03 17.88
CA TYR A 45 -15.73 3.14 18.20
C TYR A 45 -16.11 3.25 19.69
N PRO A 46 -16.83 4.32 20.11
CA PRO A 46 -17.12 4.59 21.53
C PRO A 46 -17.92 3.49 22.25
N SER A 47 -18.59 2.61 21.51
CA SER A 47 -19.31 1.44 22.04
C SER A 47 -18.38 0.34 22.60
N ILE A 48 -17.08 0.43 22.29
CA ILE A 48 -16.02 -0.50 22.70
C ILE A 48 -15.06 0.25 23.64
N GLY A 49 -15.44 0.39 24.91
CA GLY A 49 -14.65 1.10 25.93
C GLY A 49 -13.40 0.33 26.39
N GLN A 50 -12.45 1.05 27.01
CA GLN A 50 -11.25 0.46 27.63
C GLN A 50 -11.55 -0.09 29.04
N ASN A 51 -12.43 -1.10 29.09
CA ASN A 51 -12.88 -1.80 30.30
C ASN A 51 -13.35 -3.22 29.96
N ALA A 52 -13.70 -4.00 30.99
CA ALA A 52 -14.13 -5.39 30.86
C ALA A 52 -15.34 -5.59 29.91
N ASP A 53 -16.31 -4.67 29.94
CA ASP A 53 -17.48 -4.73 29.05
C ASP A 53 -17.09 -4.45 27.59
N GLY A 54 -16.20 -3.50 27.35
CA GLY A 54 -15.65 -3.21 26.03
C GLY A 54 -14.79 -4.36 25.49
N LEU A 55 -13.93 -4.97 26.31
CA LEU A 55 -13.19 -6.19 25.96
C LEU A 55 -14.12 -7.33 25.56
N ARG A 56 -15.19 -7.57 26.35
CA ARG A 56 -16.20 -8.60 26.02
C ARG A 56 -16.85 -8.35 24.67
N ARG A 57 -17.19 -7.09 24.36
CA ARG A 57 -17.77 -6.71 23.06
C ARG A 57 -16.75 -6.87 21.93
N LEU A 58 -15.50 -6.45 22.15
CA LEU A 58 -14.40 -6.58 21.19
C LEU A 58 -14.14 -8.05 20.82
N PHE A 59 -14.10 -8.94 21.81
CA PHE A 59 -13.93 -10.38 21.58
C PHE A 59 -15.12 -10.97 20.82
N LYS A 60 -16.35 -10.59 21.21
CA LYS A 60 -17.55 -11.13 20.58
C LYS A 60 -17.72 -10.69 19.13
N GLN A 61 -17.32 -9.47 18.78
CA GLN A 61 -17.52 -8.93 17.42
C GLN A 61 -16.49 -9.44 16.41
N PHE A 62 -15.34 -9.95 16.85
CA PHE A 62 -14.29 -10.39 15.95
C PHE A 62 -14.75 -11.61 15.13
N SER A 63 -14.76 -11.48 13.80
CA SER A 63 -15.20 -12.55 12.87
C SER A 63 -16.61 -13.11 13.17
N PHE A 64 -17.49 -12.25 13.69
CA PHE A 64 -18.86 -12.62 14.08
C PHE A 64 -19.89 -11.98 13.12
N PRO A 65 -21.05 -12.61 12.87
CA PRO A 65 -22.12 -12.00 12.08
C PRO A 65 -22.51 -10.61 12.59
N GLY A 66 -22.36 -9.58 11.75
CA GLY A 66 -22.60 -8.18 12.11
C GLY A 66 -21.50 -7.51 12.95
N GLY A 67 -20.36 -8.19 13.14
CA GLY A 67 -19.18 -7.66 13.79
C GLY A 67 -18.12 -7.15 12.81
N ILE A 68 -16.84 -7.33 13.16
CA ILE A 68 -15.69 -6.86 12.36
C ILE A 68 -15.01 -8.02 11.60
N PRO A 69 -14.34 -7.75 10.47
CA PRO A 69 -13.63 -8.76 9.70
C PRO A 69 -12.47 -9.43 10.45
N SER A 70 -11.98 -10.55 9.89
CA SER A 70 -10.78 -11.25 10.38
C SER A 70 -9.46 -10.60 9.96
N HIS A 71 -9.49 -9.76 8.93
CA HIS A 71 -8.31 -9.15 8.31
C HIS A 71 -8.10 -7.71 8.80
N THR A 72 -6.98 -7.07 8.42
CA THR A 72 -6.71 -5.64 8.64
C THR A 72 -7.53 -4.74 7.71
N ALA A 73 -8.84 -4.97 7.69
CA ALA A 73 -9.83 -4.33 6.83
C ALA A 73 -9.91 -2.80 7.07
N PRO A 74 -10.62 -2.03 6.21
CA PRO A 74 -10.72 -0.58 6.35
C PRO A 74 -11.33 -0.12 7.67
N GLU A 75 -12.08 -0.98 8.39
CA GLU A 75 -12.61 -0.69 9.73
C GLU A 75 -11.53 -0.71 10.82
N THR A 76 -10.33 -1.21 10.53
CA THR A 76 -9.22 -1.19 11.48
C THR A 76 -8.52 0.18 11.43
N PRO A 77 -8.46 0.93 12.55
CA PRO A 77 -7.66 2.16 12.61
C PRO A 77 -6.20 1.88 12.24
N GLY A 78 -5.52 2.82 11.58
CA GLY A 78 -4.14 2.62 11.10
C GLY A 78 -3.99 1.79 9.83
N SER A 79 -5.04 1.09 9.37
CA SER A 79 -4.94 0.31 8.13
C SER A 79 -5.07 1.16 6.87
N ILE A 80 -4.14 0.93 5.94
CA ILE A 80 -4.21 1.28 4.50
C ILE A 80 -4.04 0.03 3.61
N ASN A 81 -3.93 -1.16 4.20
CA ASN A 81 -3.70 -2.40 3.46
C ASN A 81 -4.42 -3.55 4.18
N GLU A 82 -5.41 -4.15 3.52
CA GLU A 82 -6.16 -5.26 4.10
C GLU A 82 -5.37 -6.58 4.16
N GLY A 83 -4.43 -6.80 3.23
CA GLY A 83 -3.57 -7.98 3.20
C GLY A 83 -4.33 -9.32 3.14
N GLY A 84 -5.51 -9.31 2.52
CA GLY A 84 -6.30 -10.53 2.26
C GLY A 84 -5.82 -11.25 1.01
N GLU A 85 -5.86 -10.59 -0.13
CA GLU A 85 -5.06 -11.00 -1.29
C GLU A 85 -3.62 -10.55 -1.04
N LEU A 86 -2.68 -11.48 -1.16
CA LEU A 86 -1.29 -11.28 -0.80
C LEU A 86 -0.49 -10.77 -2.00
N GLY A 87 0.47 -9.88 -1.77
CA GLY A 87 1.53 -9.58 -2.73
C GLY A 87 1.81 -8.10 -2.98
N TYR A 88 0.89 -7.21 -2.60
CA TYR A 88 0.99 -5.78 -2.89
C TYR A 88 1.37 -4.91 -1.68
N SER A 89 1.68 -5.50 -0.53
CA SER A 89 2.04 -4.75 0.69
C SER A 89 3.26 -3.85 0.50
N LEU A 90 4.33 -4.36 -0.09
CA LEU A 90 5.54 -3.59 -0.31
C LEU A 90 5.32 -2.48 -1.35
N ALA A 91 4.61 -2.75 -2.46
CA ALA A 91 4.23 -1.72 -3.42
C ALA A 91 3.39 -0.61 -2.75
N HIS A 92 2.39 -0.96 -1.93
CA HIS A 92 1.61 0.02 -1.16
C HIS A 92 2.49 0.84 -0.21
N ALA A 93 3.47 0.20 0.45
CA ALA A 93 4.39 0.89 1.35
C ALA A 93 5.26 1.93 0.64
N TYR A 94 5.78 1.61 -0.55
CA TYR A 94 6.53 2.57 -1.36
C TYR A 94 5.63 3.70 -1.88
N GLY A 95 4.43 3.37 -2.36
CA GLY A 95 3.42 4.35 -2.75
C GLY A 95 3.12 5.36 -1.64
N ALA A 96 2.99 4.86 -0.41
CA ALA A 96 2.79 5.67 0.79
C ALA A 96 4.00 6.54 1.15
N ALA A 97 5.23 6.08 0.91
CA ALA A 97 6.45 6.83 1.23
C ALA A 97 6.76 7.95 0.22
N PHE A 98 6.37 7.81 -1.05
CA PHE A 98 6.63 8.84 -2.06
C PHE A 98 6.07 10.20 -1.63
N ASP A 99 6.85 11.27 -1.87
CA ASP A 99 6.72 12.66 -1.39
C ASP A 99 6.14 12.84 0.04
N ASN A 100 6.39 11.90 0.96
CA ASN A 100 6.15 12.02 2.40
C ASN A 100 7.49 11.97 3.15
N PRO A 101 8.31 13.05 3.13
CA PRO A 101 9.72 13.01 3.52
C PRO A 101 9.97 12.50 4.95
N ASP A 102 9.09 12.82 5.88
CA ASP A 102 9.30 12.48 7.30
C ASP A 102 8.60 11.17 7.70
N LEU A 103 7.92 10.51 6.76
CA LEU A 103 7.19 9.27 7.01
C LEU A 103 8.11 8.05 6.92
N LEU A 104 8.10 7.23 7.96
CA LEU A 104 8.64 5.88 7.95
C LEU A 104 7.49 4.87 7.81
N VAL A 105 7.52 4.09 6.72
CA VAL A 105 6.52 3.05 6.47
C VAL A 105 7.11 1.69 6.85
N ALA A 106 6.69 1.17 8.01
CA ALA A 106 7.06 -0.18 8.43
C ALA A 106 6.18 -1.21 7.72
N CYS A 107 6.77 -1.98 6.81
CA CYS A 107 6.05 -2.95 5.97
C CYS A 107 6.37 -4.38 6.41
N VAL A 108 5.43 -5.02 7.12
CA VAL A 108 5.58 -6.43 7.52
C VAL A 108 5.13 -7.33 6.40
N ILE A 109 6.05 -8.15 5.90
CA ILE A 109 5.88 -9.00 4.72
C ILE A 109 5.80 -10.45 5.17
N GLY A 110 4.76 -11.17 4.76
CA GLY A 110 4.71 -12.61 4.99
C GLY A 110 5.77 -13.32 4.15
N ASP A 111 6.51 -14.27 4.70
CA ASP A 111 7.41 -15.12 3.91
C ASP A 111 6.69 -15.96 2.84
N GLY A 112 5.43 -16.34 3.08
CA GLY A 112 4.57 -16.93 2.05
C GLY A 112 4.04 -15.92 1.03
N GLU A 113 3.86 -14.66 1.42
CA GLU A 113 3.51 -13.56 0.51
C GLU A 113 4.69 -13.26 -0.44
N ALA A 114 5.93 -13.41 0.05
CA ALA A 114 7.17 -13.20 -0.70
C ALA A 114 7.36 -14.12 -1.91
N GLU A 115 6.56 -15.18 -2.01
CA GLU A 115 6.52 -16.09 -3.15
C GLU A 115 5.62 -15.59 -4.29
N THR A 116 4.82 -14.54 -4.07
CA THR A 116 3.93 -13.96 -5.09
C THR A 116 4.72 -13.10 -6.09
N GLY A 117 4.29 -13.10 -7.36
CA GLY A 117 4.96 -12.32 -8.40
C GLY A 117 4.99 -10.81 -8.11
N ALA A 118 3.87 -10.26 -7.63
CA ALA A 118 3.77 -8.85 -7.25
C ALA A 118 4.78 -8.48 -6.16
N LEU A 119 4.93 -9.30 -5.12
CA LEU A 119 5.86 -8.96 -4.04
C LEU A 119 7.31 -9.15 -4.46
N ALA A 120 7.62 -10.20 -5.22
CA ALA A 120 8.96 -10.43 -5.74
C ALA A 120 9.44 -9.24 -6.59
N ALA A 121 8.57 -8.69 -7.46
CA ALA A 121 8.89 -7.48 -8.22
C ALA A 121 8.97 -6.22 -7.34
N SER A 122 8.19 -6.14 -6.26
CA SER A 122 8.12 -4.97 -5.38
C SER A 122 9.44 -4.63 -4.70
N TRP A 123 10.36 -5.59 -4.52
CA TRP A 123 11.70 -5.34 -3.96
C TRP A 123 12.51 -4.31 -4.77
N HIS A 124 12.22 -4.14 -6.06
CA HIS A 124 12.85 -3.15 -6.93
C HIS A 124 12.37 -1.71 -6.68
N SER A 125 11.35 -1.49 -5.85
CA SER A 125 10.82 -0.14 -5.60
C SER A 125 11.83 0.80 -4.94
N ASN A 126 12.87 0.29 -4.28
CA ASN A 126 13.96 1.12 -3.76
C ASN A 126 14.77 1.85 -4.84
N LYS A 127 14.69 1.44 -6.11
CA LYS A 127 15.29 2.15 -7.27
C LYS A 127 14.49 3.40 -7.68
N PHE A 128 13.37 3.64 -7.03
CA PHE A 128 12.45 4.75 -7.32
C PHE A 128 12.16 5.63 -6.10
N LEU A 129 12.76 5.33 -4.94
CA LEU A 129 12.56 6.08 -3.69
C LEU A 129 13.70 7.08 -3.46
N ALA A 130 13.45 8.36 -3.70
CA ALA A 130 14.44 9.43 -3.58
C ALA A 130 14.55 9.95 -2.14
N PRO A 131 15.60 9.61 -1.36
CA PRO A 131 15.71 9.97 0.07
C PRO A 131 15.73 11.49 0.36
N ALA A 132 16.02 12.30 -0.66
CA ALA A 132 15.99 13.76 -0.56
C ALA A 132 14.57 14.35 -0.45
N ARG A 133 13.55 13.61 -0.90
CA ARG A 133 12.16 14.10 -1.05
C ARG A 133 11.13 13.13 -0.47
N ASP A 134 11.36 11.85 -0.64
CA ASP A 134 10.46 10.79 -0.23
C ASP A 134 10.79 10.36 1.21
N GLY A 135 9.85 9.64 1.83
CA GLY A 135 10.03 9.00 3.12
C GLY A 135 10.95 7.80 3.04
N ALA A 136 10.82 6.90 4.01
CA ALA A 136 11.55 5.64 4.04
C ALA A 136 10.57 4.47 4.15
N VAL A 137 10.92 3.35 3.53
CA VAL A 137 10.25 2.07 3.75
C VAL A 137 11.22 1.19 4.54
N LEU A 138 10.75 0.64 5.66
CA LEU A 138 11.46 -0.41 6.40
C LEU A 138 10.73 -1.73 6.16
N PRO A 139 11.21 -2.57 5.22
CA PRO A 139 10.67 -3.91 5.05
C PRO A 139 11.06 -4.78 6.24
N ILE A 140 10.09 -5.52 6.76
CA ILE A 140 10.27 -6.50 7.82
C ILE A 140 9.79 -7.84 7.26
N LEU A 141 10.72 -8.65 6.76
CA LEU A 141 10.43 -9.98 6.25
C LEU A 141 10.11 -10.90 7.44
N HIS A 142 8.84 -11.23 7.64
CA HIS A 142 8.36 -12.08 8.72
C HIS A 142 8.56 -13.56 8.33
N LEU A 143 9.77 -14.03 8.58
CA LEU A 143 10.28 -15.35 8.22
C LEU A 143 9.90 -16.39 9.30
N ASN A 144 8.60 -16.66 9.43
CA ASN A 144 8.11 -17.65 10.40
C ASN A 144 8.16 -19.10 9.90
N GLY A 145 8.62 -19.31 8.67
CA GLY A 145 8.98 -20.60 8.10
C GLY A 145 7.84 -21.33 7.41
N TYR A 146 6.59 -20.83 7.48
CA TYR A 146 5.42 -21.56 7.01
C TYR A 146 4.30 -20.68 6.44
N LYS A 147 3.63 -21.19 5.41
CA LYS A 147 2.36 -20.67 4.88
C LYS A 147 1.17 -21.51 5.40
N ILE A 148 0.13 -21.76 4.60
CA ILE A 148 -1.10 -22.43 5.08
C ILE A 148 -0.82 -23.88 5.50
N ALA A 149 -0.19 -24.65 4.62
CA ALA A 149 0.02 -26.10 4.78
C ALA A 149 1.40 -26.55 4.28
N ASN A 150 2.33 -25.60 4.11
CA ASN A 150 3.65 -25.83 3.56
C ASN A 150 4.67 -24.94 4.27
N PRO A 151 5.96 -25.30 4.24
CA PRO A 151 7.00 -24.32 4.48
C PRO A 151 7.05 -23.24 3.40
N THR A 152 7.81 -22.18 3.66
CA THR A 152 8.05 -21.10 2.69
C THR A 152 9.39 -21.25 2.00
N VAL A 153 9.53 -20.76 0.77
CA VAL A 153 10.78 -20.85 0.01
C VAL A 153 11.91 -20.11 0.74
N LEU A 154 11.69 -18.84 1.07
CA LEU A 154 12.68 -18.03 1.80
C LEU A 154 12.93 -18.56 3.23
N GLY A 155 11.91 -19.16 3.87
CA GLY A 155 12.06 -19.76 5.19
C GLY A 155 12.90 -21.05 5.22
N ARG A 156 13.30 -21.56 4.05
CA ARG A 156 14.16 -22.74 3.89
C ARG A 156 15.51 -22.44 3.23
N MET A 157 15.72 -21.22 2.75
CA MET A 157 17.04 -20.77 2.31
C MET A 157 17.98 -20.68 3.50
N ASP A 158 19.25 -20.95 3.25
CA ASP A 158 20.30 -20.61 4.22
C ASP A 158 20.51 -19.09 4.26
N ASP A 159 21.21 -18.63 5.30
CA ASP A 159 21.38 -17.20 5.55
C ASP A 159 22.24 -16.53 4.48
N ASP A 160 23.19 -17.26 3.89
CA ASP A 160 24.07 -16.76 2.84
C ASP A 160 23.30 -16.51 1.54
N GLU A 161 22.49 -17.47 1.09
CA GLU A 161 21.63 -17.34 -0.09
C GLU A 161 20.59 -16.24 0.10
N LEU A 162 19.92 -16.21 1.26
CA LEU A 162 18.95 -15.15 1.57
C LEU A 162 19.60 -13.76 1.62
N SER A 163 20.78 -13.65 2.23
CA SER A 163 21.54 -12.40 2.28
C SER A 163 21.96 -11.93 0.88
N GLN A 164 22.42 -12.85 0.02
CA GLN A 164 22.78 -12.53 -1.36
C GLN A 164 21.57 -12.05 -2.17
N LEU A 165 20.42 -12.69 -2.02
CA LEU A 165 19.18 -12.26 -2.68
C LEU A 165 18.78 -10.84 -2.27
N LEU A 166 18.71 -10.57 -0.96
CA LEU A 166 18.29 -9.27 -0.43
C LEU A 166 19.30 -8.16 -0.74
N THR A 167 20.59 -8.47 -0.66
CA THR A 167 21.66 -7.55 -1.08
C THR A 167 21.65 -7.30 -2.58
N GLY A 168 21.31 -8.32 -3.39
CA GLY A 168 21.10 -8.19 -4.84
C GLY A 168 19.93 -7.26 -5.19
N TYR A 169 18.88 -7.24 -4.35
CA TYR A 169 17.84 -6.23 -4.42
C TYR A 169 18.27 -4.86 -3.86
N GLY A 170 19.48 -4.70 -3.34
CA GLY A 170 20.00 -3.41 -2.86
C GLY A 170 19.53 -3.03 -1.46
N TYR A 171 19.34 -4.02 -0.58
CA TYR A 171 19.10 -3.82 0.84
C TYR A 171 20.26 -4.32 1.71
N THR A 172 20.39 -3.78 2.92
CA THR A 172 21.24 -4.33 3.99
C THR A 172 20.36 -5.19 4.89
N PRO A 173 20.46 -6.54 4.88
CA PRO A 173 19.63 -7.40 5.72
C PRO A 173 20.15 -7.43 7.17
N TYR A 174 19.26 -7.16 8.12
CA TYR A 174 19.47 -7.27 9.56
C TYR A 174 18.66 -8.44 10.11
N PHE A 175 19.34 -9.48 10.60
CA PHE A 175 18.69 -10.67 11.11
C PHE A 175 18.33 -10.53 12.58
N VAL A 176 17.03 -10.63 12.87
CA VAL A 176 16.47 -10.69 14.23
C VAL A 176 15.85 -12.07 14.41
N GLU A 177 16.59 -12.96 15.06
CA GLU A 177 16.24 -14.39 15.11
C GLU A 177 16.25 -14.94 16.53
N GLY A 178 15.32 -15.84 16.83
CA GLY A 178 15.32 -16.54 18.11
C GLY A 178 13.97 -17.13 18.49
N ARG A 179 13.92 -17.65 19.72
CA ARG A 179 12.69 -18.20 20.33
C ARG A 179 12.40 -17.63 21.71
N GLU A 180 13.44 -17.18 22.43
CA GLU A 180 13.35 -16.67 23.78
C GLU A 180 12.90 -15.19 23.78
N PRO A 181 11.71 -14.85 24.32
CA PRO A 181 11.16 -13.51 24.23
C PRO A 181 12.08 -12.42 24.78
N ALA A 182 12.68 -12.62 25.95
CA ALA A 182 13.51 -11.60 26.59
C ALA A 182 14.74 -11.23 25.75
N ALA A 183 15.42 -12.23 25.16
CA ALA A 183 16.56 -12.00 24.28
C ALA A 183 16.13 -11.33 22.97
N LEU A 184 15.02 -11.79 22.37
CA LEU A 184 14.49 -11.20 21.15
C LEU A 184 14.04 -9.74 21.34
N HIS A 185 13.48 -9.38 22.50
CA HIS A 185 13.16 -7.99 22.79
C HIS A 185 14.40 -7.09 22.75
N GLN A 186 15.51 -7.50 23.37
CA GLN A 186 16.75 -6.72 23.35
C GLN A 186 17.33 -6.64 21.94
N LEU A 187 17.34 -7.75 21.19
CA LEU A 187 17.84 -7.78 19.83
C LEU A 187 17.02 -6.88 18.89
N MET A 188 15.69 -7.01 18.89
CA MET A 188 14.83 -6.18 18.06
C MET A 188 14.92 -4.69 18.42
N ALA A 189 15.05 -4.36 19.72
CA ALA A 189 15.20 -2.98 20.15
C ALA A 189 16.50 -2.37 19.60
N ALA A 190 17.63 -3.05 19.77
CA ALA A 190 18.93 -2.62 19.27
C ALA A 190 18.97 -2.53 17.74
N THR A 191 18.42 -3.54 17.05
CA THR A 191 18.34 -3.52 15.58
C THR A 191 17.47 -2.38 15.07
N LEU A 192 16.31 -2.12 15.69
CA LEU A 192 15.48 -0.97 15.31
C LEU A 192 16.18 0.36 15.53
N ASP A 193 16.92 0.51 16.62
CA ASP A 193 17.69 1.72 16.88
C ASP A 193 18.70 1.97 15.75
N GLU A 194 19.47 0.93 15.40
CA GLU A 194 20.47 0.97 14.34
C GLU A 194 19.88 1.28 12.97
N VAL A 195 18.84 0.54 12.53
CA VAL A 195 18.25 0.76 11.19
C VAL A 195 17.57 2.12 11.08
N VAL A 196 17.00 2.65 12.17
CA VAL A 196 16.42 4.01 12.16
C VAL A 196 17.53 5.06 12.08
N ASP A 197 18.66 4.86 12.78
CA ASP A 197 19.80 5.76 12.67
C ASP A 197 20.39 5.75 11.25
N GLU A 198 20.47 4.58 10.60
CA GLU A 198 20.91 4.45 9.21
C GLU A 198 19.94 5.13 8.23
N ILE A 199 18.62 4.92 8.39
CA ILE A 199 17.59 5.59 7.57
C ILE A 199 17.71 7.11 7.68
N HIS A 200 17.86 7.64 8.90
CA HIS A 200 18.03 9.08 9.11
C HIS A 200 19.34 9.59 8.53
N ALA A 201 20.44 8.83 8.62
CA ALA A 201 21.71 9.19 8.00
C ALA A 201 21.58 9.27 6.47
N ILE A 202 20.95 8.28 5.84
CA ILE A 202 20.66 8.26 4.39
C ILE A 202 19.87 9.50 3.98
N GLN A 203 18.77 9.79 4.69
CA GLN A 203 17.94 10.96 4.41
C GLN A 203 18.68 12.27 4.65
N HIS A 204 19.43 12.39 5.74
CA HIS A 204 20.23 13.58 6.06
C HIS A 204 21.26 13.86 4.97
N ASP A 205 22.05 12.87 4.58
CA ASP A 205 23.10 13.04 3.57
C ASP A 205 22.53 13.36 2.19
N ALA A 206 21.40 12.74 1.82
CA ALA A 206 20.70 13.07 0.58
C ALA A 206 20.17 14.52 0.57
N ARG A 207 19.51 14.95 1.66
CA ARG A 207 18.96 16.31 1.81
C ARG A 207 20.07 17.37 1.89
N ALA A 208 21.19 17.04 2.50
CA ALA A 208 22.39 17.88 2.57
C ALA A 208 23.23 17.86 1.28
N ARG A 209 22.82 17.09 0.25
CA ARG A 209 23.53 16.90 -1.02
C ARG A 209 24.96 16.38 -0.86
N ARG A 210 25.18 15.54 0.15
CA ARG A 210 26.48 14.89 0.46
C ARG A 210 26.63 13.52 -0.21
N SER A 211 25.52 12.91 -0.61
CA SER A 211 25.51 11.65 -1.36
C SER A 211 24.77 11.84 -2.68
N THR A 212 25.30 11.22 -3.73
CA THR A 212 24.69 11.16 -5.06
C THR A 212 24.48 9.71 -5.44
N GLY A 213 23.24 9.31 -5.74
CA GLY A 213 22.89 7.97 -6.21
C GLY A 213 21.94 7.22 -5.26
N ARG A 214 21.69 5.96 -5.58
CA ARG A 214 20.81 5.09 -4.80
C ARG A 214 21.48 4.65 -3.49
N PRO A 215 20.85 4.88 -2.32
CA PRO A 215 21.34 4.29 -1.07
C PRO A 215 21.05 2.79 -1.01
N VAL A 216 21.74 2.11 -0.10
CA VAL A 216 21.39 0.74 0.31
C VAL A 216 20.52 0.89 1.55
N TRP A 217 19.25 0.48 1.46
CA TRP A 217 18.30 0.66 2.56
C TRP A 217 18.35 -0.53 3.53
N PRO A 218 18.18 -0.33 4.85
CA PRO A 218 18.07 -1.44 5.77
C PRO A 218 16.76 -2.20 5.60
N LEU A 219 16.82 -3.50 5.88
CA LEU A 219 15.68 -4.41 5.93
C LEU A 219 15.86 -5.33 7.14
N ILE A 220 14.77 -5.66 7.84
CA ILE A 220 14.82 -6.62 8.95
C ILE A 220 14.31 -7.98 8.46
N VAL A 221 15.11 -9.03 8.65
CA VAL A 221 14.68 -10.42 8.55
C VAL A 221 14.30 -10.88 9.96
N LEU A 222 12.99 -10.98 10.23
CA LEU A 222 12.46 -11.42 11.51
C LEU A 222 12.18 -12.93 11.45
N ARG A 223 13.10 -13.75 11.95
CA ARG A 223 12.95 -15.22 11.99
C ARG A 223 12.50 -15.68 13.38
N THR A 224 11.19 -15.89 13.51
CA THR A 224 10.56 -16.35 14.77
C THR A 224 9.56 -17.46 14.49
N PRO A 225 9.35 -18.43 15.41
CA PRO A 225 8.45 -19.57 15.17
C PRO A 225 7.04 -19.15 14.79
N LYS A 226 6.44 -19.80 13.79
CA LYS A 226 5.01 -19.59 13.51
C LYS A 226 4.17 -20.02 14.70
N GLY A 227 3.21 -19.19 15.08
CA GLY A 227 2.35 -19.44 16.24
C GLY A 227 2.96 -19.06 17.57
N TRP A 228 4.13 -18.43 17.62
CA TRP A 228 4.75 -17.93 18.85
C TRP A 228 3.81 -16.96 19.60
N THR A 229 3.47 -17.15 20.88
CA THR A 229 3.94 -18.10 21.91
C THR A 229 2.89 -19.17 22.26
N GLY A 230 2.18 -19.67 21.26
CA GLY A 230 1.03 -20.57 21.37
C GLY A 230 1.35 -21.99 21.84
N PRO A 231 0.34 -22.88 21.82
CA PRO A 231 0.50 -24.28 22.17
C PRO A 231 1.60 -24.95 21.32
N LYS A 232 2.52 -25.65 22.00
CA LYS A 232 3.63 -26.36 21.33
C LYS A 232 3.13 -27.62 20.61
N GLU A 233 2.20 -28.34 21.23
CA GLU A 233 1.63 -29.60 20.74
C GLU A 233 0.13 -29.65 21.04
N VAL A 234 -0.65 -30.19 20.11
CA VAL A 234 -2.10 -30.47 20.28
C VAL A 234 -2.38 -31.84 19.67
N ASP A 235 -3.10 -32.71 20.39
CA ASP A 235 -3.41 -34.08 19.95
C ASP A 235 -2.17 -34.89 19.49
N GLY A 236 -1.03 -34.76 20.20
CA GLY A 236 0.21 -35.46 19.87
C GLY A 236 0.95 -34.93 18.64
N LYS A 237 0.54 -33.77 18.10
CA LYS A 237 1.11 -33.17 16.88
C LYS A 237 1.72 -31.81 17.18
N PRO A 238 2.94 -31.51 16.67
CA PRO A 238 3.55 -30.21 16.85
C PRO A 238 2.71 -29.12 16.16
N VAL A 239 2.52 -27.99 16.86
CA VAL A 239 1.71 -26.84 16.44
C VAL A 239 2.57 -25.59 16.29
N GLU A 240 3.15 -25.06 17.36
CA GLU A 240 4.14 -23.98 17.25
C GLU A 240 5.30 -24.42 16.35
N ASP A 241 5.82 -23.47 15.57
CA ASP A 241 6.87 -23.70 14.60
C ASP A 241 6.47 -24.70 13.51
N THR A 242 5.17 -24.73 13.20
CA THR A 242 4.64 -25.48 12.07
C THR A 242 3.52 -24.71 11.38
N TRP A 243 3.14 -25.16 10.19
CA TRP A 243 1.98 -24.64 9.47
C TRP A 243 0.64 -24.84 10.23
N ARG A 244 0.56 -25.75 11.21
CA ARG A 244 -0.68 -26.01 11.97
C ARG A 244 -1.11 -24.82 12.82
N ALA A 245 -0.19 -23.92 13.16
CA ALA A 245 -0.51 -22.68 13.87
C ALA A 245 -1.12 -21.59 12.97
N HIS A 246 -1.35 -21.85 11.67
CA HIS A 246 -1.80 -20.81 10.75
C HIS A 246 -3.21 -20.28 11.01
N GLN A 247 -4.17 -21.16 11.28
CA GLN A 247 -5.56 -20.76 11.49
C GLN A 247 -5.94 -20.86 12.97
N VAL A 248 -6.67 -21.90 13.37
CA VAL A 248 -7.09 -22.11 14.76
C VAL A 248 -6.35 -23.34 15.31
N PRO A 249 -5.38 -23.16 16.24
CA PRO A 249 -4.60 -24.29 16.76
C PRO A 249 -5.40 -25.24 17.68
N LEU A 250 -6.48 -24.73 18.29
CA LEU A 250 -7.38 -25.49 19.18
C LEU A 250 -8.81 -25.44 18.65
N SER A 251 -9.24 -26.48 17.93
CA SER A 251 -10.62 -26.63 17.42
C SER A 251 -11.50 -27.43 18.38
N GLU A 252 -12.80 -27.57 18.08
CA GLU A 252 -13.69 -28.53 18.79
C GLU A 252 -13.81 -28.30 20.31
N LEU A 253 -13.68 -27.05 20.78
CA LEU A 253 -13.72 -26.69 22.20
C LEU A 253 -15.01 -27.15 22.93
N ALA A 254 -16.12 -27.28 22.20
CA ALA A 254 -17.40 -27.74 22.75
C ALA A 254 -17.44 -29.26 23.02
N THR A 255 -16.63 -30.05 22.32
CA THR A 255 -16.65 -31.52 22.36
C THR A 255 -15.37 -32.12 22.93
N LYS A 256 -14.28 -31.34 23.05
CA LYS A 256 -12.99 -31.77 23.60
C LYS A 256 -12.61 -30.95 24.84
N PRO A 257 -12.92 -31.43 26.06
CA PRO A 257 -12.56 -30.73 27.31
C PRO A 257 -11.06 -30.45 27.46
N GLU A 258 -10.23 -31.34 26.94
CA GLU A 258 -8.77 -31.18 26.94
C GLU A 258 -8.30 -29.94 26.14
N HIS A 259 -8.96 -29.64 25.01
CA HIS A 259 -8.64 -28.44 24.23
C HIS A 259 -9.05 -27.17 24.98
N LEU A 260 -10.14 -27.21 25.74
CA LEU A 260 -10.55 -26.09 26.59
C LEU A 260 -9.53 -25.85 27.71
N ARG A 261 -9.00 -26.91 28.33
CA ARG A 261 -7.92 -26.81 29.32
C ARG A 261 -6.66 -26.19 28.73
N GLN A 262 -6.22 -26.64 27.55
CA GLN A 262 -5.06 -26.05 26.87
C GLN A 262 -5.27 -24.58 26.49
N LEU A 263 -6.49 -24.20 26.09
CA LEU A 263 -6.84 -22.79 25.85
C LEU A 263 -6.71 -21.97 27.14
N GLU A 264 -7.24 -22.46 28.25
CA GLU A 264 -7.12 -21.78 29.55
C GLU A 264 -5.66 -21.63 29.96
N GLU A 265 -4.86 -22.70 29.88
CA GLU A 265 -3.42 -22.68 30.19
C GLU A 265 -2.68 -21.68 29.31
N TRP A 266 -2.97 -21.66 28.01
CA TRP A 266 -2.37 -20.72 27.08
C TRP A 266 -2.73 -19.27 27.43
N MET A 267 -4.01 -18.96 27.66
CA MET A 267 -4.42 -17.61 28.03
C MET A 267 -3.84 -17.15 29.38
N ARG A 268 -3.77 -18.06 30.37
CA ARG A 268 -3.16 -17.78 31.68
C ARG A 268 -1.64 -17.65 31.63
N SER A 269 -0.97 -18.24 30.64
CA SER A 269 0.48 -18.11 30.49
C SER A 269 0.93 -16.65 30.31
N TYR A 270 0.05 -15.77 29.82
CA TYR A 270 0.29 -14.33 29.70
C TYR A 270 0.06 -13.55 31.00
N ARG A 271 -0.39 -14.20 32.08
CA ARG A 271 -0.66 -13.60 33.40
C ARG A 271 -1.54 -12.34 33.29
N PRO A 272 -2.77 -12.45 32.73
CA PRO A 272 -3.63 -11.29 32.46
C PRO A 272 -3.93 -10.44 33.71
N GLU A 273 -3.89 -11.03 34.91
CA GLU A 273 -3.99 -10.34 36.20
C GLU A 273 -2.86 -9.35 36.49
N GLU A 274 -1.71 -9.48 35.83
CA GLU A 274 -0.61 -8.51 35.89
C GLU A 274 -0.76 -7.41 34.80
N LEU A 275 -1.61 -7.63 33.80
CA LEU A 275 -1.74 -6.77 32.61
C LEU A 275 -2.97 -5.86 32.68
N PHE A 276 -4.05 -6.32 33.30
CA PHE A 276 -5.31 -5.60 33.42
C PHE A 276 -5.73 -5.43 34.87
N ASP A 277 -6.33 -4.28 35.20
CA ASP A 277 -6.95 -4.04 36.51
C ASP A 277 -8.28 -4.80 36.69
N ALA A 278 -8.89 -4.65 37.87
CA ALA A 278 -10.15 -5.31 38.22
C ALA A 278 -11.32 -4.87 37.32
N GLU A 279 -11.24 -3.68 36.73
CA GLU A 279 -12.20 -3.11 35.81
C GLU A 279 -11.95 -3.52 34.35
N GLY A 280 -10.90 -4.30 34.07
CA GLY A 280 -10.52 -4.79 32.75
C GLY A 280 -9.84 -3.74 31.86
N LYS A 281 -9.24 -2.71 32.47
CA LYS A 281 -8.43 -1.71 31.77
C LYS A 281 -6.96 -2.12 31.82
N LEU A 282 -6.23 -1.88 30.73
CA LEU A 282 -4.78 -2.08 30.68
C LEU A 282 -4.11 -1.22 31.76
N VAL A 283 -3.21 -1.81 32.56
CA VAL A 283 -2.52 -1.09 33.63
C VAL A 283 -1.71 0.09 33.06
N THR A 284 -1.69 1.19 33.79
CA THR A 284 -1.13 2.48 33.32
C THR A 284 0.32 2.35 32.85
N GLU A 285 1.15 1.58 33.56
CA GLU A 285 2.56 1.36 33.22
C GLU A 285 2.76 0.76 31.82
N LEU A 286 1.83 -0.11 31.38
CA LEU A 286 1.85 -0.69 30.04
C LEU A 286 1.17 0.22 29.01
N ALA A 287 0.07 0.87 29.38
CA ALA A 287 -0.63 1.80 28.49
C ALA A 287 0.25 2.98 28.06
N ASP A 288 1.08 3.49 28.99
CA ASP A 288 2.02 4.57 28.73
C ASP A 288 3.18 4.17 27.80
N LEU A 289 3.34 2.88 27.45
CA LEU A 289 4.32 2.43 26.46
C LEU A 289 3.91 2.78 25.02
N ALA A 290 2.64 3.05 24.75
CA ALA A 290 2.18 3.47 23.43
C ALA A 290 2.45 4.97 23.18
N PRO A 291 2.70 5.39 21.93
CA PRO A 291 2.74 6.79 21.56
C PRO A 291 1.44 7.53 21.91
N ARG A 292 1.43 8.86 21.80
CA ARG A 292 0.25 9.69 22.08
C ARG A 292 -0.22 10.45 20.85
N GLY A 293 -1.50 10.80 20.81
CA GLY A 293 -2.08 11.60 19.74
C GLY A 293 -1.86 10.98 18.36
N ALA A 294 -1.43 11.80 17.39
CA ALA A 294 -1.21 11.41 16.00
C ALA A 294 0.05 10.55 15.78
N ARG A 295 0.91 10.37 16.79
CA ARG A 295 2.08 9.48 16.70
C ARG A 295 1.75 8.00 16.91
N ARG A 296 0.53 7.70 17.41
CA ARG A 296 0.04 6.32 17.46
C ARG A 296 -0.19 5.83 16.04
N MET A 297 0.32 4.65 15.70
CA MET A 297 0.18 4.12 14.33
C MET A 297 -1.30 3.94 13.94
N GLY A 298 -2.20 3.66 14.88
CA GLY A 298 -3.64 3.62 14.62
C GLY A 298 -4.28 4.99 14.32
N ALA A 299 -3.72 6.06 14.88
CA ALA A 299 -4.26 7.42 14.79
C ALA A 299 -3.49 8.33 13.81
N ASN A 300 -2.46 7.80 13.17
CA ASN A 300 -1.62 8.54 12.23
C ASN A 300 -2.47 9.02 11.04
N PRO A 301 -2.46 10.33 10.69
CA PRO A 301 -3.27 10.85 9.60
C PRO A 301 -2.91 10.28 8.24
N HIS A 302 -1.69 9.78 8.02
CA HIS A 302 -1.32 9.08 6.78
C HIS A 302 -2.10 7.77 6.61
N ALA A 303 -2.56 7.14 7.69
CA ALA A 303 -3.44 5.97 7.63
C ALA A 303 -4.94 6.30 7.39
N ASN A 304 -5.27 7.60 7.36
CA ASN A 304 -6.56 8.15 7.00
C ASN A 304 -6.36 9.33 6.04
N GLY A 305 -5.66 9.08 4.92
CA GLY A 305 -5.08 10.12 4.05
C GLY A 305 -6.07 11.14 3.50
N GLY A 306 -7.37 10.87 3.52
CA GLY A 306 -8.40 11.88 3.24
C GLY A 306 -8.39 13.09 4.20
N LEU A 307 -7.74 12.97 5.37
CA LEU A 307 -7.45 14.10 6.27
C LEU A 307 -6.32 15.01 5.75
N LEU A 308 -5.41 14.46 4.95
CA LEU A 308 -4.25 15.15 4.39
C LEU A 308 -4.48 15.63 2.96
N LEU A 309 -5.52 15.13 2.31
CA LEU A 309 -5.85 15.40 0.93
C LEU A 309 -6.10 16.89 0.68
N ARG A 310 -5.34 17.45 -0.26
CA ARG A 310 -5.52 18.80 -0.79
C ARG A 310 -5.93 18.70 -2.25
N ASP A 311 -6.87 19.52 -2.67
CA ASP A 311 -7.30 19.57 -4.08
C ASP A 311 -6.13 19.93 -5.01
N LEU A 312 -6.13 19.36 -6.21
CA LEU A 312 -5.16 19.73 -7.24
C LEU A 312 -5.46 21.14 -7.75
N ALA A 313 -4.40 21.93 -7.96
CA ALA A 313 -4.47 23.11 -8.81
C ALA A 313 -4.54 22.63 -10.26
N LEU A 314 -5.72 22.70 -10.87
CA LEU A 314 -5.95 22.26 -12.25
C LEU A 314 -6.04 23.50 -13.17
N PRO A 315 -5.38 23.47 -14.35
CA PRO A 315 -5.57 24.53 -15.35
C PRO A 315 -6.99 24.44 -15.92
N ASP A 316 -7.43 25.48 -16.61
CA ASP A 316 -8.70 25.41 -17.34
C ASP A 316 -8.55 24.47 -18.53
N PHE A 317 -9.20 23.30 -18.48
CA PHE A 317 -9.10 22.30 -19.54
C PHE A 317 -9.57 22.83 -20.92
N ARG A 318 -10.37 23.91 -20.94
CA ARG A 318 -10.86 24.56 -22.16
C ARG A 318 -9.74 25.27 -22.93
N ASP A 319 -8.66 25.65 -22.28
CA ASP A 319 -7.49 26.28 -22.93
C ASP A 319 -6.72 25.30 -23.84
N TYR A 320 -6.97 24.01 -23.68
CA TYR A 320 -6.36 22.92 -24.47
C TYR A 320 -7.30 22.42 -25.58
N ALA A 321 -8.47 23.03 -25.73
CA ALA A 321 -9.49 22.62 -26.69
C ALA A 321 -8.95 22.62 -28.13
N LEU A 322 -9.26 21.57 -28.87
CA LEU A 322 -9.07 21.58 -30.31
C LEU A 322 -10.20 22.37 -30.96
N PRO A 323 -9.93 23.40 -31.79
CA PRO A 323 -10.95 24.04 -32.59
C PRO A 323 -11.52 23.05 -33.61
N ILE A 324 -12.83 22.83 -33.55
CA ILE A 324 -13.60 21.96 -34.45
C ILE A 324 -14.56 22.82 -35.27
N ALA A 325 -14.24 23.01 -36.55
CA ALA A 325 -15.08 23.78 -37.47
C ALA A 325 -16.33 23.00 -37.91
N ALA A 326 -16.19 21.68 -38.06
CA ALA A 326 -17.28 20.75 -38.35
C ALA A 326 -16.90 19.34 -37.81
N PRO A 327 -17.88 18.54 -37.35
CA PRO A 327 -17.60 17.19 -36.85
C PRO A 327 -16.86 16.33 -37.88
N GLY A 328 -15.76 15.71 -37.46
CA GLY A 328 -14.92 14.84 -38.27
C GLY A 328 -13.96 15.54 -39.24
N ALA A 329 -13.97 16.88 -39.32
CA ALA A 329 -13.16 17.63 -40.29
C ALA A 329 -11.66 17.70 -39.94
N ARG A 330 -11.30 17.39 -38.68
CA ARG A 330 -9.92 17.40 -38.17
C ARG A 330 -9.58 16.04 -37.59
N ALA A 331 -8.36 15.56 -37.83
CA ALA A 331 -7.79 14.43 -37.11
C ALA A 331 -6.79 14.90 -36.04
N ALA A 332 -6.75 14.22 -34.90
CA ALA A 332 -5.77 14.46 -33.84
C ALA A 332 -5.52 13.20 -33.00
N GLU A 333 -4.41 13.16 -32.27
CA GLU A 333 -4.10 12.14 -31.26
C GLU A 333 -4.63 12.62 -29.90
N SER A 334 -5.77 12.09 -29.44
CA SER A 334 -6.46 12.60 -28.25
C SER A 334 -5.60 12.57 -26.99
N THR A 335 -4.85 11.48 -26.76
CA THR A 335 -3.99 11.37 -25.57
C THR A 335 -2.81 12.34 -25.61
N ARG A 336 -2.36 12.79 -26.79
CA ARG A 336 -1.33 13.85 -26.89
C ARG A 336 -1.83 15.18 -26.35
N VAL A 337 -3.09 15.53 -26.64
CA VAL A 337 -3.74 16.72 -26.09
C VAL A 337 -3.93 16.59 -24.58
N LEU A 338 -4.29 15.39 -24.09
CA LEU A 338 -4.32 15.15 -22.65
C LEU A 338 -2.92 15.30 -22.01
N GLY A 339 -1.86 14.85 -22.69
CA GLY A 339 -0.48 15.00 -22.22
C GLY A 339 -0.09 16.46 -21.97
N THR A 340 -0.52 17.39 -22.83
CA THR A 340 -0.24 18.83 -22.64
C THR A 340 -1.02 19.42 -21.46
N PHE A 341 -2.27 18.98 -21.24
CA PHE A 341 -3.02 19.32 -20.03
C PHE A 341 -2.33 18.79 -18.76
N LEU A 342 -1.89 17.53 -18.77
CA LEU A 342 -1.20 16.91 -17.63
C LEU A 342 0.15 17.55 -17.31
N ARG A 343 0.89 18.02 -18.32
CA ARG A 343 2.12 18.83 -18.12
C ARG A 343 1.84 20.03 -17.21
N ASP A 344 0.76 20.76 -17.48
CA ASP A 344 0.43 21.97 -16.73
C ASP A 344 -0.22 21.64 -15.38
N VAL A 345 -0.87 20.48 -15.23
CA VAL A 345 -1.21 19.92 -13.91
C VAL A 345 0.05 19.67 -13.09
N PHE A 346 1.12 19.10 -13.65
CA PHE A 346 2.39 18.96 -12.94
C PHE A 346 2.97 20.32 -12.54
N ALA A 347 3.05 21.27 -13.47
CA ALA A 347 3.62 22.59 -13.22
C ALA A 347 2.86 23.35 -12.12
N LEU A 348 1.52 23.37 -12.16
CA LEU A 348 0.70 24.05 -11.15
C LEU A 348 0.76 23.41 -9.76
N ASN A 349 1.16 22.13 -9.67
CA ASN A 349 1.30 21.40 -8.41
C ASN A 349 2.77 21.17 -8.02
N GLU A 350 3.73 21.89 -8.63
CA GLU A 350 5.16 21.77 -8.30
C GLU A 350 5.44 22.13 -6.83
N THR A 351 4.75 23.11 -6.24
CA THR A 351 4.95 23.40 -4.80
C THR A 351 4.26 22.37 -3.91
N ALA A 352 3.08 21.89 -4.30
CA ALA A 352 2.29 20.95 -3.51
C ALA A 352 2.83 19.50 -3.56
N GLN A 353 3.56 19.16 -4.63
CA GLN A 353 4.17 17.84 -4.87
C GLN A 353 3.17 16.68 -4.63
N ASN A 354 1.91 16.84 -5.05
CA ASN A 354 0.78 15.95 -4.72
C ASN A 354 0.15 15.23 -5.93
N PHE A 355 0.80 15.25 -7.10
CA PHE A 355 0.40 14.52 -8.30
C PHE A 355 1.53 13.66 -8.86
N ARG A 356 1.23 12.43 -9.29
CA ARG A 356 2.14 11.53 -10.02
C ARG A 356 1.45 10.81 -11.18
N LEU A 357 2.25 10.47 -12.19
CA LEU A 357 1.84 9.66 -13.33
C LEU A 357 2.54 8.31 -13.26
N PHE A 358 1.80 7.23 -13.47
CA PHE A 358 2.30 5.86 -13.44
C PHE A 358 2.07 5.21 -14.80
N GLY A 359 3.02 4.41 -15.28
CA GLY A 359 2.89 3.68 -16.52
C GLY A 359 3.87 2.51 -16.59
N PRO A 360 3.49 1.35 -17.16
CA PRO A 360 4.34 0.17 -17.14
C PRO A 360 5.34 0.18 -18.30
N ASP A 361 6.21 1.21 -18.37
CA ASP A 361 7.09 1.52 -19.52
C ASP A 361 6.31 1.93 -20.78
N GLU A 362 5.25 2.72 -20.60
CA GLU A 362 4.32 3.04 -21.68
C GLU A 362 3.93 4.52 -21.77
N THR A 363 4.37 5.38 -20.86
CA THR A 363 3.94 6.79 -20.81
C THR A 363 4.18 7.49 -22.16
N GLU A 364 5.37 7.29 -22.73
CA GLU A 364 5.70 7.81 -24.05
C GLU A 364 4.90 7.14 -25.17
N SER A 365 4.81 5.81 -25.14
CA SER A 365 4.03 5.05 -26.13
C SER A 365 2.57 5.49 -26.14
N ASN A 366 1.99 5.81 -24.99
CA ASN A 366 0.63 6.27 -24.78
C ASN A 366 0.44 7.77 -25.14
N ARG A 367 1.49 8.40 -25.68
CA ARG A 367 1.54 9.78 -26.17
C ARG A 367 1.39 10.84 -25.08
N LEU A 368 1.76 10.53 -23.84
CA LEU A 368 1.77 11.50 -22.74
C LEU A 368 3.10 12.26 -22.62
N THR A 369 3.97 12.21 -23.64
CA THR A 369 5.35 12.74 -23.59
C THR A 369 5.47 14.21 -23.20
N ALA A 370 4.45 15.03 -23.40
CA ALA A 370 4.48 16.45 -23.02
C ALA A 370 4.69 16.65 -21.51
N VAL A 371 4.36 15.67 -20.66
CA VAL A 371 4.67 15.74 -19.22
C VAL A 371 6.17 15.85 -18.95
N TYR A 372 7.02 15.39 -19.89
CA TYR A 372 8.47 15.48 -19.78
C TYR A 372 9.04 16.90 -19.91
N GLU A 373 8.21 17.86 -20.34
CA GLU A 373 8.55 19.28 -20.30
C GLU A 373 8.46 19.86 -18.88
N ALA A 374 7.69 19.23 -17.98
CA ALA A 374 7.48 19.68 -16.61
C ALA A 374 8.17 18.79 -15.55
N THR A 375 8.49 17.53 -15.86
CA THR A 375 9.10 16.59 -14.93
C THR A 375 9.76 15.43 -15.66
N ASP A 376 10.72 14.76 -15.04
CA ASP A 376 11.30 13.51 -15.56
C ASP A 376 10.59 12.25 -15.03
N LYS A 377 11.00 11.09 -15.55
CA LYS A 377 10.79 9.77 -14.96
C LYS A 377 11.74 9.56 -13.79
N VAL A 378 11.23 9.00 -12.70
CA VAL A 378 12.05 8.68 -11.53
C VAL A 378 12.94 7.48 -11.82
N PHE A 379 14.24 7.64 -11.61
CA PHE A 379 15.20 6.55 -11.67
C PHE A 379 16.43 6.88 -10.85
N LEU A 380 16.82 6.01 -9.92
CA LEU A 380 17.98 6.22 -9.03
C LEU A 380 19.20 5.37 -9.41
N GLU A 381 19.03 4.39 -10.29
CA GLU A 381 20.15 3.60 -10.80
C GLU A 381 21.00 4.41 -11.78
N ARG A 382 22.09 3.80 -12.25
CA ARG A 382 23.01 4.42 -13.20
C ARG A 382 22.27 4.90 -14.46
N ILE A 383 22.35 6.21 -14.71
CA ILE A 383 21.88 6.86 -15.95
C ILE A 383 23.06 6.92 -16.94
N LEU A 384 22.83 6.49 -18.18
CA LEU A 384 23.77 6.54 -19.28
C LEU A 384 23.53 7.77 -20.17
N PRO A 385 24.52 8.22 -20.96
CA PRO A 385 24.37 9.41 -21.81
C PRO A 385 23.28 9.32 -22.88
N THR A 386 22.80 8.12 -23.20
CA THR A 386 21.72 7.85 -24.17
C THR A 386 20.33 7.80 -23.54
N ASP A 387 20.24 7.81 -22.21
CA ASP A 387 18.96 7.74 -21.52
C ASP A 387 18.30 9.13 -21.49
N GLU A 388 17.00 9.16 -21.72
CA GLU A 388 16.23 10.40 -21.84
C GLU A 388 15.21 10.54 -20.72
N HIS A 389 15.08 11.77 -20.21
CA HIS A 389 14.08 12.15 -19.22
C HIS A 389 14.10 11.29 -17.95
N LEU A 390 15.29 10.94 -17.45
CA LEU A 390 15.50 10.23 -16.19
C LEU A 390 16.10 11.16 -15.13
N SER A 391 15.51 11.21 -13.95
CA SER A 391 16.03 11.99 -12.83
C SER A 391 15.53 11.45 -11.49
N PRO A 392 16.36 11.44 -10.42
CA PRO A 392 15.89 11.17 -9.06
C PRO A 392 14.76 12.12 -8.61
N ASN A 393 14.67 13.31 -9.21
CA ASN A 393 13.67 14.33 -8.89
C ASN A 393 12.38 14.22 -9.72
N GLY A 394 12.28 13.23 -10.60
CA GLY A 394 11.10 13.02 -11.44
C GLY A 394 9.81 12.76 -10.67
N ARG A 395 8.69 12.74 -11.40
CA ARG A 395 7.32 12.48 -10.90
C ARG A 395 6.52 11.54 -11.80
N VAL A 396 7.10 11.09 -12.92
CA VAL A 396 6.59 9.96 -13.70
C VAL A 396 7.25 8.68 -13.18
N MET A 397 6.46 7.65 -12.92
CA MET A 397 6.87 6.40 -12.31
C MET A 397 6.71 5.28 -13.32
N GLU A 398 7.82 4.68 -13.76
CA GLU A 398 7.78 3.60 -14.74
C GLU A 398 8.61 2.40 -14.30
N ILE A 399 7.96 1.25 -14.33
CA ILE A 399 8.54 -0.09 -14.23
C ILE A 399 7.64 -1.00 -15.03
N LEU A 400 8.19 -1.96 -15.80
CA LEU A 400 7.40 -2.88 -16.61
C LEU A 400 6.68 -3.92 -15.72
N SER A 401 5.67 -3.43 -14.99
CA SER A 401 4.78 -4.19 -14.13
C SER A 401 3.57 -3.33 -13.76
N GLU A 402 2.40 -3.75 -14.25
CA GLU A 402 1.11 -3.13 -13.95
C GLU A 402 0.80 -3.23 -12.45
N GLN A 403 1.15 -4.36 -11.83
CA GLN A 403 0.94 -4.61 -10.40
C GLN A 403 1.69 -3.60 -9.54
N ILE A 404 2.94 -3.30 -9.88
CA ILE A 404 3.74 -2.32 -9.12
C ILE A 404 3.26 -0.90 -9.38
N CYS A 405 2.95 -0.55 -10.63
CA CYS A 405 2.41 0.77 -10.97
C CYS A 405 1.09 1.05 -10.23
N GLN A 406 0.15 0.10 -10.24
CA GLN A 406 -1.09 0.23 -9.49
C GLN A 406 -0.86 0.24 -7.98
N GLY A 407 -0.03 -0.66 -7.45
CA GLY A 407 0.25 -0.71 -6.02
C GLY A 407 0.87 0.59 -5.49
N TRP A 408 1.82 1.18 -6.23
CA TRP A 408 2.35 2.50 -5.89
C TRP A 408 1.26 3.57 -5.92
N LEU A 409 0.42 3.60 -6.95
CA LEU A 409 -0.67 4.57 -7.04
C LEU A 409 -1.67 4.38 -5.89
N GLU A 410 -2.09 3.17 -5.56
CA GLU A 410 -3.00 2.92 -4.45
C GLU A 410 -2.44 3.43 -3.12
N GLY A 411 -1.18 3.09 -2.79
CA GLY A 411 -0.51 3.62 -1.59
C GLY A 411 -0.42 5.15 -1.58
N TYR A 412 -0.19 5.76 -2.74
CA TYR A 412 -0.13 7.21 -2.92
C TYR A 412 -1.49 7.90 -2.66
N LEU A 413 -2.58 7.29 -3.15
CA LEU A 413 -3.94 7.80 -2.96
C LEU A 413 -4.39 7.61 -1.50
N LEU A 414 -4.13 6.44 -0.93
CA LEU A 414 -4.51 6.08 0.45
C LEU A 414 -3.85 6.97 1.51
N THR A 415 -2.69 7.56 1.17
CA THR A 415 -1.97 8.53 2.00
C THR A 415 -2.25 10.00 1.62
N GLY A 416 -3.27 10.26 0.81
CA GLY A 416 -3.86 11.59 0.65
C GLY A 416 -3.38 12.39 -0.55
N ARG A 417 -2.91 11.75 -1.63
CA ARG A 417 -2.45 12.45 -2.85
C ARG A 417 -3.18 11.95 -4.09
N HIS A 418 -2.76 12.39 -5.27
CA HIS A 418 -3.46 12.17 -6.55
C HIS A 418 -2.56 11.50 -7.58
N GLY A 419 -3.16 10.76 -8.50
CA GLY A 419 -2.41 10.28 -9.66
C GLY A 419 -3.29 9.74 -10.77
N LEU A 420 -2.61 9.36 -11.85
CA LEU A 420 -3.18 8.70 -13.01
C LEU A 420 -2.28 7.53 -13.41
N PHE A 421 -2.88 6.40 -13.76
CA PHE A 421 -2.18 5.22 -14.26
C PHE A 421 -2.59 4.98 -15.71
N SER A 422 -1.63 5.10 -16.63
CA SER A 422 -1.86 4.77 -18.05
C SER A 422 -1.37 3.37 -18.36
N CYS A 423 -2.16 2.61 -19.12
CA CYS A 423 -1.84 1.23 -19.50
C CYS A 423 -2.41 0.93 -20.89
N TYR A 424 -1.77 0.01 -21.61
CA TYR A 424 -2.38 -0.65 -22.76
C TYR A 424 -3.64 -1.38 -22.32
N GLU A 425 -4.71 -1.24 -23.10
CA GLU A 425 -6.04 -1.76 -22.76
C GLU A 425 -6.03 -3.26 -22.45
N ALA A 426 -5.33 -4.09 -23.24
CA ALA A 426 -5.33 -5.53 -23.05
C ALA A 426 -4.54 -6.00 -21.81
N PHE A 427 -3.56 -5.22 -21.35
CA PHE A 427 -2.67 -5.62 -20.25
C PHE A 427 -3.15 -5.16 -18.89
N ILE A 428 -4.15 -4.26 -18.83
CA ILE A 428 -4.78 -3.90 -17.57
C ILE A 428 -5.37 -5.14 -16.85
N HIS A 429 -5.68 -6.22 -17.57
CA HIS A 429 -6.13 -7.48 -16.98
C HIS A 429 -5.12 -8.12 -16.01
N VAL A 430 -3.82 -7.77 -16.09
CA VAL A 430 -2.78 -8.20 -15.14
C VAL A 430 -3.11 -7.76 -13.70
N ILE A 431 -3.89 -6.69 -13.53
CA ILE A 431 -4.29 -6.12 -12.23
C ILE A 431 -5.77 -6.28 -11.91
N ASP A 432 -6.52 -7.12 -12.64
CA ASP A 432 -7.96 -7.36 -12.42
C ASP A 432 -8.31 -7.62 -10.96
N SER A 433 -7.45 -8.38 -10.27
CA SER A 433 -7.63 -8.72 -8.86
C SER A 433 -7.32 -7.54 -7.93
N MET A 434 -6.26 -6.77 -8.18
CA MET A 434 -5.94 -5.56 -7.41
C MET A 434 -7.06 -4.52 -7.52
N PHE A 435 -7.59 -4.30 -8.74
CA PHE A 435 -8.78 -3.46 -8.94
C PHE A 435 -9.96 -3.93 -8.07
N ASN A 436 -10.22 -5.25 -7.99
CA ASN A 436 -11.28 -5.77 -7.15
C ASN A 436 -11.06 -5.45 -5.67
N GLN A 437 -9.82 -5.56 -5.18
CA GLN A 437 -9.49 -5.28 -3.78
C GLN A 437 -9.65 -3.80 -3.46
N HIS A 438 -9.16 -2.90 -4.33
CA HIS A 438 -9.37 -1.47 -4.15
C HIS A 438 -10.86 -1.07 -4.20
N ALA A 439 -11.63 -1.65 -5.13
CA ALA A 439 -13.08 -1.41 -5.21
C ALA A 439 -13.81 -1.89 -3.94
N LYS A 440 -13.42 -3.03 -3.36
CA LYS A 440 -13.93 -3.51 -2.07
C LYS A 440 -13.54 -2.57 -0.93
N TRP A 441 -12.29 -2.11 -0.89
CA TRP A 441 -11.79 -1.15 0.09
C TRP A 441 -12.64 0.13 0.08
N LEU A 442 -12.87 0.72 -1.09
CA LEU A 442 -13.70 1.93 -1.24
C LEU A 442 -15.15 1.68 -0.83
N LYS A 443 -15.74 0.54 -1.22
CA LYS A 443 -17.11 0.16 -0.86
C LYS A 443 -17.28 0.06 0.66
N SER A 444 -16.36 -0.61 1.34
CA SER A 444 -16.40 -0.73 2.81
C SER A 444 -16.15 0.62 3.47
N SER A 445 -15.13 1.36 3.02
CA SER A 445 -14.74 2.68 3.56
C SER A 445 -15.88 3.71 3.55
N ARG A 446 -16.77 3.68 2.55
CA ARG A 446 -17.94 4.57 2.48
C ARG A 446 -18.92 4.39 3.65
N ASN A 447 -18.92 3.23 4.30
CA ASN A 447 -19.78 2.95 5.46
C ASN A 447 -19.06 3.24 6.79
N ILE A 448 -17.86 3.81 6.76
CA ILE A 448 -17.03 4.11 7.93
C ILE A 448 -16.94 5.63 8.11
N PRO A 449 -17.75 6.26 8.98
CA PRO A 449 -17.88 7.71 9.02
C PRO A 449 -16.59 8.48 9.31
N TRP A 450 -15.67 7.89 10.08
CA TRP A 450 -14.41 8.52 10.45
C TRP A 450 -13.32 8.40 9.37
N ARG A 451 -13.47 7.47 8.41
CA ARG A 451 -12.52 7.31 7.31
C ARG A 451 -12.85 8.33 6.22
N ARG A 452 -11.96 9.29 6.02
CA ARG A 452 -12.20 10.42 5.12
C ARG A 452 -12.02 10.01 3.65
N PRO A 453 -12.77 10.61 2.71
CA PRO A 453 -12.62 10.31 1.29
C PRO A 453 -11.22 10.60 0.77
N ILE A 454 -10.69 9.69 -0.04
CA ILE A 454 -9.42 9.84 -0.75
C ILE A 454 -9.65 10.27 -2.20
N ALA A 455 -8.58 10.68 -2.89
CA ALA A 455 -8.63 10.88 -4.34
C ALA A 455 -8.98 9.57 -5.05
N SER A 456 -9.67 9.69 -6.19
CA SER A 456 -10.06 8.54 -6.98
C SER A 456 -8.87 7.87 -7.67
N LEU A 457 -8.98 6.55 -7.87
CA LEU A 457 -8.08 5.79 -8.72
C LEU A 457 -8.43 6.03 -10.18
N ASN A 458 -7.53 6.64 -10.95
CA ASN A 458 -7.77 7.03 -12.34
C ASN A 458 -6.95 6.18 -13.31
N TYR A 459 -7.62 5.40 -14.15
CA TYR A 459 -7.00 4.69 -15.26
C TYR A 459 -7.19 5.46 -16.57
N LEU A 460 -6.14 5.54 -17.37
CA LEU A 460 -6.19 5.85 -18.80
C LEU A 460 -5.84 4.59 -19.58
N LEU A 461 -6.85 3.91 -20.11
CA LEU A 461 -6.68 2.78 -21.01
C LEU A 461 -6.58 3.30 -22.43
N THR A 462 -5.43 3.05 -23.04
CA THR A 462 -5.18 3.46 -24.42
C THR A 462 -4.48 2.34 -25.18
N SER A 463 -4.01 2.62 -26.40
CA SER A 463 -3.54 1.56 -27.30
C SER A 463 -4.60 0.46 -27.43
N HIS A 464 -5.85 0.87 -27.60
CA HIS A 464 -7.01 -0.02 -27.47
C HIS A 464 -7.10 -1.03 -28.63
N VAL A 465 -7.90 -2.07 -28.42
CA VAL A 465 -8.14 -3.25 -29.28
C VAL A 465 -8.18 -2.96 -30.79
N TRP A 466 -8.79 -1.86 -31.21
CA TRP A 466 -8.99 -1.51 -32.63
C TRP A 466 -7.72 -1.08 -33.37
N ARG A 467 -6.66 -0.68 -32.66
CA ARG A 467 -5.47 -0.03 -33.23
C ARG A 467 -4.18 -0.47 -32.54
N GLN A 468 -3.96 -1.79 -32.53
CA GLN A 468 -2.73 -2.44 -32.07
C GLN A 468 -1.84 -2.87 -33.24
N ASP A 469 -1.52 -1.88 -34.08
CA ASP A 469 -0.96 -2.01 -35.44
C ASP A 469 0.34 -2.86 -35.51
N HIS A 470 1.15 -2.88 -34.45
CA HIS A 470 2.45 -3.59 -34.40
C HIS A 470 2.47 -4.84 -33.53
N ASN A 471 1.36 -5.15 -32.84
CA ASN A 471 1.34 -6.19 -31.81
C ASN A 471 0.43 -7.37 -32.19
N GLY A 472 -0.80 -7.09 -32.65
CA GLY A 472 -1.76 -8.13 -33.04
C GLY A 472 -2.60 -8.67 -31.88
N PHE A 473 -3.07 -9.91 -32.02
CA PHE A 473 -4.21 -10.46 -31.25
C PHE A 473 -3.97 -10.55 -29.73
N SER A 474 -2.73 -10.74 -29.27
CA SER A 474 -2.43 -10.76 -27.82
C SER A 474 -2.69 -9.43 -27.12
N HIS A 475 -2.81 -8.32 -27.87
CA HIS A 475 -3.09 -6.99 -27.35
C HIS A 475 -4.55 -6.56 -27.60
N GLN A 476 -5.44 -7.51 -27.88
CA GLN A 476 -6.82 -7.25 -28.28
C GLN A 476 -7.82 -7.80 -27.27
N ASP A 477 -7.89 -7.17 -26.09
CA ASP A 477 -8.89 -7.49 -25.06
C ASP A 477 -9.44 -6.21 -24.39
N PRO A 478 -10.63 -5.73 -24.77
CA PRO A 478 -11.31 -4.61 -24.11
C PRO A 478 -12.17 -5.05 -22.90
N GLY A 479 -12.07 -6.31 -22.47
CA GLY A 479 -12.93 -6.95 -21.48
C GLY A 479 -12.85 -6.37 -20.07
N PHE A 480 -11.88 -5.49 -19.80
CA PHE A 480 -11.78 -4.81 -18.51
C PHE A 480 -13.03 -3.99 -18.22
N ILE A 481 -13.69 -3.43 -19.24
CA ILE A 481 -14.97 -2.73 -19.07
C ILE A 481 -15.99 -3.68 -18.43
N ASP A 482 -16.14 -4.91 -18.95
CA ASP A 482 -17.06 -5.91 -18.41
C ASP A 482 -16.72 -6.26 -16.95
N HIS A 483 -15.42 -6.36 -16.64
CA HIS A 483 -14.95 -6.65 -15.29
C HIS A 483 -15.26 -5.52 -14.28
N VAL A 484 -15.07 -4.26 -14.68
CA VAL A 484 -15.27 -3.11 -13.79
C VAL A 484 -16.76 -2.77 -13.59
N VAL A 485 -17.61 -2.94 -14.61
CA VAL A 485 -19.06 -2.66 -14.50
C VAL A 485 -19.81 -3.69 -13.66
N ASN A 486 -19.19 -4.83 -13.33
CA ASN A 486 -19.70 -5.78 -12.33
C ASN A 486 -19.66 -5.21 -10.89
N LYS A 487 -19.03 -4.05 -10.66
CA LYS A 487 -19.03 -3.36 -9.36
C LYS A 487 -20.20 -2.39 -9.26
N LYS A 488 -20.46 -1.92 -8.02
CA LYS A 488 -21.57 -0.98 -7.80
C LYS A 488 -21.29 0.35 -8.50
N ALA A 489 -22.32 0.91 -9.13
CA ALA A 489 -22.28 2.18 -9.84
C ALA A 489 -22.07 3.40 -8.93
N ASP A 490 -21.92 3.24 -7.62
CA ASP A 490 -21.45 4.29 -6.71
C ASP A 490 -19.94 4.21 -6.44
N ILE A 491 -19.25 3.15 -6.90
CA ILE A 491 -17.80 2.95 -6.75
C ILE A 491 -17.05 3.16 -8.07
N VAL A 492 -17.62 2.71 -9.19
CA VAL A 492 -16.91 2.69 -10.49
C VAL A 492 -17.56 3.63 -11.50
N ARG A 493 -16.75 4.31 -12.31
CA ARG A 493 -17.17 5.10 -13.47
C ARG A 493 -16.37 4.67 -14.70
N VAL A 494 -17.03 4.49 -15.83
CA VAL A 494 -16.40 4.19 -17.12
C VAL A 494 -16.72 5.34 -18.08
N TYR A 495 -15.69 5.86 -18.74
CA TYR A 495 -15.77 6.96 -19.68
C TYR A 495 -15.17 6.55 -21.02
N LEU A 496 -15.90 6.79 -22.11
CA LEU A 496 -15.51 6.47 -23.48
C LEU A 496 -15.49 7.76 -24.32
N PRO A 497 -14.58 8.72 -24.04
CA PRO A 497 -14.53 9.97 -24.78
C PRO A 497 -14.25 9.73 -26.27
N PRO A 498 -15.12 10.19 -27.19
CA PRO A 498 -14.97 9.94 -28.63
C PRO A 498 -13.83 10.76 -29.27
N ASP A 499 -13.36 11.83 -28.62
CA ASP A 499 -12.34 12.76 -29.12
C ASP A 499 -11.58 13.47 -27.99
N ALA A 500 -10.65 14.36 -28.36
CA ALA A 500 -9.77 15.07 -27.43
C ALA A 500 -10.52 16.04 -26.50
N ASN A 501 -11.52 16.77 -27.02
CA ASN A 501 -12.27 17.75 -26.21
C ASN A 501 -13.07 17.05 -25.11
N THR A 502 -13.73 15.93 -25.43
CA THR A 502 -14.43 15.12 -24.43
C THR A 502 -13.44 14.51 -23.43
N LEU A 503 -12.28 14.04 -23.90
CA LEU A 503 -11.23 13.50 -23.03
C LEU A 503 -10.72 14.53 -22.01
N LEU A 504 -10.54 15.79 -22.42
CA LEU A 504 -10.14 16.88 -21.52
C LEU A 504 -11.19 17.14 -20.43
N SER A 505 -12.46 17.23 -20.81
CA SER A 505 -13.60 17.40 -19.87
C SER A 505 -13.67 16.24 -18.86
N VAL A 506 -13.55 15.01 -19.35
CA VAL A 506 -13.53 13.80 -18.51
C VAL A 506 -12.33 13.76 -17.58
N ALA A 507 -11.13 14.10 -18.06
CA ALA A 507 -9.91 14.07 -17.25
C ALA A 507 -9.95 15.13 -16.13
N ASP A 508 -10.38 16.37 -16.41
CA ASP A 508 -10.59 17.40 -15.39
C ASP A 508 -11.59 16.93 -14.33
N HIS A 509 -12.71 16.35 -14.75
CA HIS A 509 -13.70 15.80 -13.83
C HIS A 509 -13.10 14.69 -12.95
N CYS A 510 -12.42 13.71 -13.54
CA CYS A 510 -11.87 12.54 -12.83
C CYS A 510 -10.83 12.93 -11.78
N LEU A 511 -9.95 13.89 -12.08
CA LEU A 511 -8.95 14.41 -11.13
C LEU A 511 -9.57 15.12 -9.91
N ARG A 512 -10.84 15.52 -9.99
CA ARG A 512 -11.60 16.14 -8.89
C ARG A 512 -12.44 15.15 -8.09
N THR A 513 -12.67 13.93 -8.58
CA THR A 513 -13.56 13.01 -7.88
C THR A 513 -12.88 12.36 -6.66
N ARG A 514 -13.70 11.81 -5.75
CA ARG A 514 -13.24 11.19 -4.51
C ARG A 514 -13.90 9.83 -4.33
N ASN A 515 -13.15 8.85 -3.81
CA ASN A 515 -13.62 7.48 -3.57
C ASN A 515 -14.28 6.81 -4.80
N TYR A 516 -13.78 7.10 -6.01
CA TYR A 516 -14.14 6.36 -7.21
C TYR A 516 -12.96 5.59 -7.77
N VAL A 517 -13.28 4.60 -8.59
CA VAL A 517 -12.38 4.10 -9.63
C VAL A 517 -12.91 4.60 -10.96
N ASN A 518 -12.15 5.46 -11.64
CA ASN A 518 -12.47 6.02 -12.94
C ASN A 518 -11.68 5.28 -14.02
N VAL A 519 -12.36 4.72 -15.00
CA VAL A 519 -11.76 4.06 -16.17
C VAL A 519 -12.03 4.90 -17.40
N ILE A 520 -11.00 5.54 -17.93
CA ILE A 520 -11.07 6.36 -19.14
C ILE A 520 -10.48 5.55 -20.29
N VAL A 521 -11.27 5.22 -21.31
CA VAL A 521 -10.77 4.51 -22.51
C VAL A 521 -10.67 5.49 -23.66
N ALA A 522 -9.45 5.78 -24.12
CA ALA A 522 -9.21 6.78 -25.15
C ALA A 522 -8.17 6.32 -26.18
N GLY A 523 -8.44 6.57 -27.46
CA GLY A 523 -7.51 6.27 -28.55
C GLY A 523 -6.32 7.24 -28.60
N LYS A 524 -5.11 6.70 -28.82
CA LYS A 524 -3.88 7.50 -29.00
C LYS A 524 -3.53 7.83 -30.45
N HIS A 525 -4.18 7.15 -31.40
CA HIS A 525 -3.90 7.31 -32.83
C HIS A 525 -4.59 8.55 -33.39
N PRO A 526 -4.11 9.11 -34.53
CA PRO A 526 -4.84 10.14 -35.24
C PRO A 526 -6.25 9.64 -35.60
N SER A 527 -7.28 10.28 -35.03
CA SER A 527 -8.69 9.98 -35.26
C SER A 527 -9.50 11.26 -35.52
N PRO A 528 -10.62 11.19 -36.26
CA PRO A 528 -11.51 12.32 -36.44
C PRO A 528 -12.00 12.88 -35.11
N GLN A 529 -12.05 14.21 -35.00
CA GLN A 529 -12.50 14.95 -33.83
C GLN A 529 -13.91 15.49 -34.09
N TRP A 530 -14.83 15.37 -33.14
CA TRP A 530 -16.28 15.47 -33.40
C TRP A 530 -16.93 16.66 -32.73
N LEU A 531 -16.63 16.89 -31.45
CA LEU A 531 -17.30 17.85 -30.58
C LEU A 531 -16.40 19.07 -30.36
N ASP A 532 -16.97 20.25 -30.53
CA ASP A 532 -16.36 21.46 -29.98
C ASP A 532 -16.48 21.46 -28.45
N MET A 533 -15.73 22.33 -27.78
CA MET A 533 -15.62 22.30 -26.32
C MET A 533 -16.96 22.51 -25.58
N PRO A 534 -17.92 23.33 -26.05
CA PRO A 534 -19.25 23.42 -25.42
C PRO A 534 -20.13 22.16 -25.56
N ALA A 535 -19.96 21.38 -26.63
CA ALA A 535 -20.73 20.14 -26.83
C ALA A 535 -20.11 18.93 -26.12
N ALA A 536 -18.80 18.97 -25.89
CA ALA A 536 -18.04 18.02 -25.06
C ALA A 536 -18.30 18.24 -23.56
#